data_AF-A0A926DXY1-F1
#
_entry.id   AF-A0A926DXY1-F1
#
_cell.length_a   1.000
_cell.length_b   1.000
_cell.length_c   1.000
_cell.angle_alpha   90.00
_cell.angle_beta   90.00
_cell.angle_gamma   90.00
#
_symmetry.space_group_name_H-M   'P 1'
#
loop_
_entity.id
_entity.type
_entity.pdbx_description
1 polymer ?
#
loop_
_entity_poly.entity_id
_entity_poly.type
_entity_poly.pdbx_seq_one_letter_code
_entity_poly.pdbx_strand_id
1 'polypeptide(L)'
;MSREEELKRLIHQKGLTVKAFARQIDMPYSTLLSILNGSVGGASLDNAIKICDGLAIGLDSLQNRVGHTPRRDAREQRLVESYRAHPGLQAAVNKLLDLEEEDAG
;
A
#
# COMPACT_ATOMS: atom_id res chain seq x y z
N MET A 1 14.19 1.53 -9.91
CA MET A 1 13.45 2.80 -10.01
C MET A 1 13.01 3.19 -8.62
N SER A 2 13.14 4.47 -8.27
CA SER A 2 12.67 4.99 -6.99
C SER A 2 11.15 5.17 -7.01
N ARG A 3 10.52 5.32 -5.84
CA ARG A 3 9.06 5.58 -5.76
C ARG A 3 8.71 6.92 -6.40
N GLU A 4 9.61 7.87 -6.23
CA GLU A 4 9.57 9.20 -6.79
C GLU A 4 9.54 9.17 -8.32
N GLU A 5 10.35 8.31 -8.94
CA GLU A 5 10.35 8.08 -10.40
C GLU A 5 9.04 7.45 -10.87
N GLU A 6 8.52 6.47 -10.12
CA GLU A 6 7.26 5.82 -10.48
C GLU A 6 6.08 6.80 -10.41
N LEU A 7 6.02 7.64 -9.38
CA LEU A 7 5.01 8.69 -9.28
C LEU A 7 5.09 9.69 -10.45
N LYS A 8 6.30 10.11 -10.85
CA LYS A 8 6.48 10.96 -12.03
C LYS A 8 5.98 10.26 -13.30
N ARG A 9 6.25 8.96 -13.45
CA ARG A 9 5.78 8.15 -14.57
C ARG A 9 4.25 8.07 -14.61
N LEU A 10 3.60 7.83 -13.47
CA LEU A 10 2.14 7.77 -13.36
C LEU A 10 1.49 9.12 -13.71
N ILE A 11 2.07 10.24 -13.24
CA ILE A 11 1.60 11.59 -13.61
C ILE A 11 1.67 11.77 -15.13
N HIS A 12 2.78 11.37 -15.76
CA HIS A 12 2.95 11.45 -17.21
C HIS A 12 2.01 10.52 -17.98
N GLN A 13 1.71 9.33 -17.46
CA GLN A 13 0.74 8.41 -18.07
C GLN A 13 -0.69 8.96 -18.08
N LYS A 14 -1.03 9.82 -17.12
CA LYS A 14 -2.29 10.58 -17.14
C LYS A 14 -2.28 11.74 -18.14
N GLY A 15 -1.21 11.93 -18.91
CA GLY A 15 -1.06 13.05 -19.85
C GLY A 15 -0.82 14.39 -19.18
N LEU A 16 -0.44 14.39 -17.90
CA LEU A 16 -0.26 15.60 -17.11
C LEU A 16 1.23 15.92 -16.92
N THR A 17 1.51 17.21 -16.78
CA THR A 17 2.79 17.68 -16.24
C THR A 17 2.70 17.69 -14.72
N VAL A 18 3.84 17.61 -14.03
CA VAL A 18 3.90 17.74 -12.55
C VAL A 18 3.20 19.02 -12.08
N LYS A 19 3.33 20.13 -12.82
CA LYS A 19 2.67 21.39 -12.52
C LYS A 19 1.15 21.34 -12.68
N ALA A 20 0.66 20.68 -13.74
CA ALA A 20 -0.77 20.49 -13.94
C ALA A 20 -1.38 19.57 -12.88
N PHE A 21 -0.67 18.48 -12.55
CA PHE A 21 -1.08 17.56 -11.50
C PHE A 21 -1.14 18.23 -10.12
N ALA A 22 -0.12 19.03 -9.76
CA ALA A 22 -0.12 19.81 -8.52
C ALA A 22 -1.38 20.68 -8.37
N ARG A 23 -1.79 21.36 -9.45
CA ARG A 23 -3.02 22.16 -9.47
C ARG A 23 -4.27 21.30 -9.33
N GLN A 24 -4.30 20.12 -9.94
CA GLN A 24 -5.44 19.20 -9.87
C GLN A 24 -5.68 18.69 -8.45
N ILE A 25 -4.62 18.41 -7.69
CA ILE A 25 -4.71 17.89 -6.32
C ILE A 25 -4.71 18.99 -5.25
N ASP A 26 -4.84 20.25 -5.66
CA ASP A 26 -4.75 21.43 -4.78
C ASP A 26 -3.51 21.39 -3.87
N MET A 27 -2.34 21.24 -4.51
CA MET A 27 -1.03 21.23 -3.86
C MET A 27 -0.10 22.25 -4.52
N PRO A 28 0.67 23.04 -3.74
CA PRO A 28 1.68 23.91 -4.31
C PRO A 28 2.69 23.13 -5.14
N TYR A 29 3.05 23.66 -6.32
CA TYR A 29 4.00 23.01 -7.21
C TYR A 29 5.34 22.73 -6.53
N SER A 30 5.85 23.67 -5.71
CA SER A 30 7.09 23.49 -4.95
C SER A 30 7.00 22.35 -3.93
N THR A 31 5.85 22.16 -3.29
CA THR A 31 5.60 21.06 -2.35
C THR A 31 5.59 19.73 -3.07
N LEU A 32 4.84 19.60 -4.16
CA LEU A 32 4.84 18.35 -4.93
C LEU A 32 6.25 18.06 -5.48
N LEU A 33 6.94 19.08 -5.98
CA LEU A 33 8.28 18.93 -6.54
C LEU A 33 9.29 18.51 -5.48
N SER A 34 9.22 19.03 -4.25
CA SER A 34 10.12 18.62 -3.16
C SER A 34 9.86 17.17 -2.74
N ILE A 35 8.60 16.74 -2.70
CA ILE A 35 8.22 15.34 -2.41
C ILE A 35 8.76 14.41 -3.50
N LEU A 36 8.58 14.78 -4.78
CA LEU A 36 9.01 13.97 -5.93
C LEU A 36 10.53 14.01 -6.22
N ASN A 37 11.29 14.93 -5.63
CA ASN A 37 12.75 15.02 -5.80
C ASN A 37 13.53 14.66 -4.52
N GLY A 38 12.86 14.61 -3.37
CA GLY A 38 13.43 14.24 -2.09
C GLY A 38 13.03 12.83 -1.71
N SER A 39 12.25 12.70 -0.64
CA SER A 39 11.74 11.44 -0.12
C SER A 39 10.23 11.51 0.03
N VAL A 40 9.51 10.69 -0.74
CA VAL A 40 8.06 10.49 -0.58
C VAL A 40 7.73 9.99 0.83
N GLY A 41 8.66 9.26 1.47
CA GLY A 41 8.49 8.77 2.85
C GLY A 41 8.56 9.87 3.92
N GLY A 42 9.06 11.07 3.60
CA GLY A 42 9.07 12.22 4.51
C GLY A 42 7.88 13.16 4.32
N ALA A 43 6.98 12.89 3.37
CA ALA A 43 5.78 13.69 3.17
C ALA A 43 4.81 13.49 4.34
N SER A 44 4.04 14.54 4.68
CA SER A 44 2.92 14.37 5.61
C SER A 44 1.90 13.38 5.05
N LEU A 45 1.21 12.65 5.93
CA LEU A 45 0.18 11.70 5.55
C LEU A 45 -0.89 12.34 4.65
N ASP A 46 -1.32 13.57 4.98
CA ASP A 46 -2.29 14.32 4.18
C ASP A 46 -1.82 14.53 2.74
N ASN A 47 -0.54 14.90 2.56
CA ASN A 47 0.03 15.09 1.23
C ASN A 47 0.16 13.77 0.47
N ALA A 48 0.52 12.69 1.17
CA ALA A 48 0.59 11.36 0.59
C ALA A 48 -0.79 10.88 0.10
N ILE A 49 -1.83 11.05 0.91
CA ILE A 49 -3.22 10.73 0.56
C ILE A 49 -3.66 11.53 -0.66
N LYS A 50 -3.47 12.86 -0.67
CA LYS A 50 -3.82 13.71 -1.82
C LYS A 50 -3.16 13.25 -3.13
N ILE A 51 -1.88 12.88 -3.08
CA ILE A 51 -1.15 12.38 -4.24
C ILE A 51 -1.73 11.03 -4.69
N CYS A 52 -1.95 10.11 -3.76
CA CYS A 52 -2.55 8.80 -4.03
C CYS A 52 -3.95 8.92 -4.66
N ASP A 53 -4.81 9.75 -4.09
CA ASP A 53 -6.17 9.98 -4.59
C ASP A 53 -6.14 10.59 -6.00
N GLY A 54 -5.29 11.59 -6.24
CA GLY A 54 -5.10 12.18 -7.57
C GLY A 54 -4.59 11.18 -8.61
N LEU A 55 -3.78 10.22 -8.19
CA LEU A 55 -3.27 9.15 -9.04
C LEU A 55 -4.21 7.93 -9.13
N ALA A 56 -5.23 7.85 -8.28
CA ALA A 56 -6.09 6.69 -8.13
C ALA A 56 -5.30 5.41 -7.79
N ILE A 57 -4.32 5.53 -6.89
CA ILE A 57 -3.51 4.43 -6.37
C ILE A 57 -3.70 4.33 -4.85
N GLY A 58 -3.52 3.13 -4.29
CA GLY A 58 -3.53 2.95 -2.85
C GLY A 58 -2.27 3.48 -2.18
N LEU A 59 -2.36 3.86 -0.90
CA LEU A 59 -1.22 4.32 -0.10
C LEU A 59 -0.12 3.25 0.03
N ASP A 60 -0.50 1.98 -0.06
CA ASP A 60 0.40 0.83 -0.14
C ASP A 60 1.34 0.89 -1.34
N SER A 61 0.96 1.58 -2.42
CA SER A 61 1.80 1.79 -3.60
C SER A 61 2.97 2.75 -3.32
N LEU A 62 2.87 3.60 -2.29
CA LEU A 62 3.97 4.45 -1.81
C LEU A 62 4.89 3.73 -0.82
N GLN A 63 4.47 2.57 -0.32
CA GLN A 63 5.27 1.79 0.61
C GLN A 63 6.31 1.00 -0.18
N ASN A 64 7.59 1.34 0.01
CA ASN A 64 8.65 0.44 -0.39
C ASN A 64 8.58 -0.72 0.61
N ARG A 65 7.93 -1.83 0.25
CA ARG A 65 7.84 -3.01 1.13
C ARG A 65 9.23 -3.64 1.29
N VAL A 66 10.04 -3.04 2.14
CA VAL A 66 11.12 -3.70 2.88
C VAL A 66 10.59 -4.18 4.25
N GLY A 67 9.27 -4.09 4.46
CA GLY A 67 8.56 -4.76 5.54
C GLY A 67 8.16 -6.16 5.10
N HIS A 68 8.70 -7.15 5.79
CA HIS A 68 8.47 -8.58 5.63
C HIS A 68 6.97 -8.94 5.82
N THR A 69 6.13 -8.73 4.81
CA THR A 69 5.05 -9.68 4.59
C THR A 69 5.73 -10.82 3.82
N PRO A 70 6.01 -11.99 4.43
CA PRO A 70 6.50 -13.11 3.66
C PRO A 70 5.52 -13.28 2.50
N ARG A 71 6.04 -13.22 1.28
CA ARG A 71 5.26 -13.49 0.08
C ARG A 71 4.72 -14.90 0.28
N ARG A 72 3.42 -15.01 0.57
CA ARG A 72 2.80 -16.31 0.76
C ARG A 72 3.03 -17.12 -0.50
N ASP A 73 3.62 -18.29 -0.36
CA ASP A 73 3.71 -19.20 -1.50
C ASP A 73 2.31 -19.68 -1.91
N ALA A 74 2.21 -20.34 -3.05
CA ALA A 74 0.92 -20.80 -3.57
C ALA A 74 0.19 -21.75 -2.61
N ARG A 75 0.91 -22.45 -1.74
CA ARG A 75 0.35 -23.36 -0.75
C ARG A 75 -0.20 -22.60 0.45
N GLU A 76 0.56 -21.65 0.97
CA GLU A 76 0.14 -20.78 2.07
C GLU A 76 -1.10 -19.96 1.69
N GLN A 77 -1.14 -19.45 0.45
CA GLN A 77 -2.30 -18.72 -0.05
C GLN A 77 -3.56 -19.60 -0.09
N ARG A 78 -3.45 -20.82 -0.62
CA ARG A 78 -4.56 -21.79 -0.66
C ARG A 78 -5.04 -22.20 0.73
N LEU A 79 -4.12 -22.34 1.69
CA LEU A 79 -4.47 -22.66 3.08
C LEU A 79 -5.34 -21.55 3.68
N VAL A 80 -4.92 -20.29 3.53
CA VAL A 80 -5.66 -19.13 4.05
C VAL A 80 -7.04 -18.99 3.40
N GLU A 81 -7.11 -19.15 2.08
CA GLU A 81 -8.38 -19.10 1.33
C GLU A 81 -9.33 -20.21 1.77
N SER A 82 -8.84 -21.45 1.87
CA SER A 82 -9.63 -22.61 2.29
C SER A 82 -10.14 -22.47 3.74
N TYR A 83 -9.28 -22.00 4.64
CA TYR A 83 -9.63 -21.74 6.03
C TYR A 83 -10.77 -20.71 6.14
N ARG A 84 -10.69 -19.60 5.39
CA ARG A 84 -11.72 -18.56 5.36
C ARG A 84 -13.04 -19.03 4.74
N ALA A 85 -12.98 -19.89 3.72
CA ALA A 85 -14.16 -20.41 3.04
C ALA A 85 -14.96 -21.41 3.88
N HIS A 86 -14.38 -22.00 4.93
CA HIS A 86 -15.04 -23.03 5.75
C HIS A 86 -15.07 -22.67 7.25
N PRO A 87 -15.90 -21.70 7.68
CA PRO A 87 -16.00 -21.29 9.09
C PRO A 87 -16.26 -22.46 10.06
N GLY A 88 -17.06 -23.45 9.66
CA GLY A 88 -17.35 -24.62 10.51
C GLY A 88 -16.15 -25.56 10.75
N LEU A 89 -15.10 -25.47 9.93
CA LEU A 89 -13.86 -26.26 10.11
C LEU A 89 -12.78 -25.47 10.84
N GLN A 90 -12.95 -24.16 11.02
CA GLN A 90 -11.92 -23.30 11.61
C GLN A 90 -11.57 -23.72 13.03
N ALA A 91 -12.54 -24.07 13.87
CA ALA A 91 -12.28 -24.53 15.24
C ALA A 91 -11.39 -25.80 15.27
N ALA A 92 -11.66 -26.76 14.39
CA ALA A 92 -10.85 -27.96 14.28
C ALA A 92 -9.44 -27.66 13.74
N VAL A 93 -9.33 -26.78 12.74
CA VAL A 93 -8.04 -26.35 12.19
C VAL A 93 -7.23 -25.59 13.23
N ASN A 94 -7.86 -24.72 14.04
CA ASN A 94 -7.20 -23.99 15.11
C ASN A 94 -6.62 -24.93 16.14
N LYS A 95 -7.39 -25.94 16.55
CA LYS A 95 -6.91 -26.97 17.47
C LYS A 95 -5.75 -27.80 16.91
N LEU A 96 -5.80 -28.15 15.63
CA LEU A 96 -4.72 -28.90 14.96
C LEU A 96 -3.44 -28.09 14.78
N LEU A 97 -3.57 -26.77 14.71
CA LEU A 97 -2.47 -25.84 14.49
C LEU A 97 -2.04 -25.10 15.77
N ASP A 98 -2.61 -25.44 16.93
CA ASP A 98 -2.34 -24.80 18.22
C ASP A 98 -2.55 -23.26 18.17
N LEU A 99 -3.64 -22.83 17.51
CA LEU A 99 -4.02 -21.42 17.35
C LEU A 99 -5.10 -20.97 18.33
N GLU A 100 -5.43 -21.78 19.33
CA GLU A 100 -6.36 -21.38 20.39
C GLU A 100 -5.66 -20.30 21.25
N GLU A 101 -6.19 -19.07 21.25
CA GLU A 101 -5.69 -18.04 22.16
C GLU A 101 -5.96 -18.52 23.58
N GLU A 102 -4.92 -18.61 24.41
CA GLU A 102 -5.10 -18.72 25.85
C GLU A 102 -5.89 -17.48 26.28
N ASP A 103 -7.15 -17.68 26.69
CA ASP A 103 -7.98 -16.64 27.28
C ASP A 103 -7.15 -15.95 28.39
N ALA A 104 -6.64 -14.76 28.09
CA ALA A 104 -5.97 -13.91 29.06
C ALA A 104 -7.04 -13.45 30.06
N GLY A 105 -7.17 -14.21 31.15
CA GLY A 105 -8.01 -13.89 32.31
C GLY A 105 -7.52 -12.68 33.10
#